data_AF-A0A0A0M116-F1
#
_entry.id   AF-A0A0A0M116-F1
#
_cell.length_a   1.000
_cell.length_b   1.000
_cell.length_c   1.000
_cell.angle_alpha   90.00
_cell.angle_beta   90.00
_cell.angle_gamma   90.00
#
_symmetry.space_group_name_H-M   'P 1'
#
loop_
_entity.id
_entity.type
_entity.pdbx_description
1 polymer ?
#
loop_
_entity_poly.entity_id
_entity_poly.type
_entity_poly.pdbx_seq_one_letter_code
_entity_poly.pdbx_strand_id
1 'polypeptide(L)'
;MLVRSFPLFKINDPKFKFTGERFGTVKRAFVVTEDDLAAPKKFQMWMVENNPPDITVEIRGSDHMAMVSKPLELADGLQRIVQQLSPT
;
A
#
# COMPACT_ATOMS: atom_id res chain seq x y z
N MET A 1 7.00 0.75 -3.93
CA MET A 1 6.40 1.99 -4.47
C MET A 1 7.45 2.65 -5.35
N LEU A 2 7.13 3.05 -6.58
CA LEU A 2 8.13 3.71 -7.45
C LEU A 2 8.55 5.07 -6.86
N VAL A 3 7.65 5.70 -6.12
CA VAL A 3 7.92 6.89 -5.31
C VAL A 3 8.19 6.47 -3.86
N ARG A 4 9.24 7.02 -3.24
CA ARG A 4 9.52 6.86 -1.80
C ARG A 4 9.39 8.23 -1.14
N SER A 5 8.20 8.57 -0.63
CA SER A 5 7.97 9.88 0.01
C SER A 5 8.78 10.07 1.29
N PHE A 6 9.11 8.97 1.97
CA PHE A 6 9.96 8.97 3.16
C PHE A 6 11.15 8.02 2.94
N PRO A 7 12.36 8.53 2.64
CA PRO A 7 13.56 7.70 2.57
C PRO A 7 14.02 7.39 4.00
N LEU A 8 13.19 6.68 4.78
CA LEU A 8 13.54 6.18 6.12
C LEU A 8 14.80 5.30 6.07
N PHE A 9 15.06 4.70 4.91
CA PHE A 9 16.27 3.97 4.61
C PHE A 9 16.97 4.61 3.40
N LYS A 10 18.17 5.16 3.59
CA LYS A 10 19.07 5.56 2.50
C LYS A 10 19.61 4.31 1.81
N ILE A 11 18.81 3.71 0.95
CA ILE A 11 19.22 2.54 0.18
C ILE A 11 19.84 3.06 -1.13
N ASN A 12 21.16 3.23 -1.11
CA ASN A 12 21.96 3.58 -2.30
C ASN A 12 22.45 2.33 -3.05
N ASP A 13 21.95 1.14 -2.70
CA ASP A 13 22.31 -0.09 -3.39
C ASP A 13 21.51 -0.19 -4.72
N PRO A 14 22.20 -0.28 -5.87
CA PRO A 14 21.57 -0.40 -7.18
C PRO A 14 20.64 -1.61 -7.33
N LYS A 15 20.74 -2.62 -6.47
CA LYS A 15 19.81 -3.77 -6.42
C LYS A 15 18.38 -3.36 -6.06
N PHE A 16 18.21 -2.27 -5.33
CA PHE A 16 16.89 -1.78 -4.90
C PHE A 16 16.34 -0.64 -5.77
N LYS A 17 16.85 -0.52 -7.01
CA LYS A 17 16.24 0.35 -8.02
C LYS A 17 14.86 -0.18 -8.39
N PHE A 18 13.83 0.60 -8.07
CA PHE A 18 12.47 0.30 -8.53
C PHE A 18 12.31 0.81 -9.96
N THR A 19 12.15 -0.11 -10.90
CA THR A 19 11.95 0.20 -12.32
C THR A 19 10.59 -0.34 -12.80
N GLY A 20 10.06 0.23 -13.89
CA GLY A 20 8.84 -0.26 -14.53
C GLY A 20 8.95 -1.73 -14.94
N GLU A 21 10.08 -2.13 -15.52
CA GLU A 21 10.37 -3.50 -15.96
C GLU A 21 10.53 -4.53 -14.83
N ARG A 22 10.64 -4.08 -13.57
CA ARG A 22 10.75 -4.96 -12.40
C ARG A 22 9.60 -4.73 -11.42
N PHE A 23 9.70 -3.70 -10.60
CA PHE A 23 8.68 -3.41 -9.59
C PHE A 23 7.36 -2.95 -10.22
N GLY A 24 7.38 -2.41 -11.44
CA GLY A 24 6.19 -2.00 -12.16
C GLY A 24 5.42 -3.13 -12.85
N THR A 25 5.98 -4.35 -12.95
CA THR A 25 5.30 -5.47 -13.64
C THR A 25 4.37 -6.27 -12.73
N VAL A 26 4.52 -6.14 -11.40
CA VAL A 26 3.66 -6.83 -10.44
C VAL A 26 2.39 -6.02 -10.19
N LYS A 27 1.25 -6.69 -10.07
CA LYS A 27 0.02 -6.08 -9.57
C LYS A 27 0.21 -5.64 -8.11
N ARG A 28 -0.29 -4.47 -7.75
CA ARG A 28 -0.08 -3.80 -6.47
C ARG A 28 -1.42 -3.47 -5.84
N ALA A 29 -1.53 -3.78 -4.56
CA ALA A 29 -2.59 -3.29 -3.71
C ALA A 29 -2.04 -2.26 -2.71
N PHE A 30 -2.83 -1.25 -2.39
CA PHE A 30 -2.56 -0.34 -1.29
C PHE A 30 -3.70 -0.41 -0.27
N VAL A 31 -3.38 -0.68 1.00
CA VAL A 31 -4.36 -0.71 2.08
C VAL A 31 -4.28 0.61 2.82
N VAL A 32 -5.37 1.37 2.81
CA VAL A 32 -5.50 2.66 3.50
C VAL A 32 -6.02 2.43 4.90
N THR A 33 -5.34 3.02 5.89
CA THR A 33 -5.72 3.02 7.30
C THR A 33 -6.26 4.40 7.70
N GLU A 34 -7.51 4.48 8.14
CA GLU A 34 -8.22 5.76 8.26
C GLU A 34 -7.70 6.66 9.38
N ASP A 35 -7.48 6.10 10.58
CA ASP A 35 -7.10 6.81 11.81
C ASP A 35 -5.60 6.70 12.11
N ASP A 36 -4.79 6.51 11.06
CA ASP A 36 -3.35 6.37 11.17
C ASP A 36 -2.68 7.70 11.53
N LEU A 37 -2.09 7.76 12.72
CA LEU A 37 -1.36 8.93 13.21
C LEU A 37 0.09 9.00 12.73
N ALA A 38 0.69 7.87 12.33
CA ALA A 38 2.07 7.81 11.85
C ALA A 38 2.15 8.18 10.35
N ALA A 39 1.16 7.74 9.57
CA ALA A 39 0.98 8.07 8.17
C ALA A 39 -0.46 8.57 7.94
N PRO A 40 -0.74 9.87 8.14
CA PRO A 40 -2.09 10.42 8.01
C PRO A 40 -2.72 10.09 6.66
N LYS A 41 -4.04 9.86 6.63
CA LYS A 41 -4.79 9.50 5.40
C LYS A 41 -4.46 10.39 4.20
N LYS A 42 -4.30 11.71 4.39
CA LYS A 42 -3.90 12.64 3.32
C LYS A 42 -2.55 12.26 2.68
N PHE A 43 -1.58 11.85 3.49
CA PHE A 43 -0.28 11.40 3.02
C PHE A 43 -0.37 10.06 2.29
N GLN A 44 -1.18 9.13 2.78
CA GLN A 44 -1.45 7.87 2.09
C GLN A 44 -2.10 8.10 0.71
N MET A 45 -3.09 9.00 0.62
CA MET A 45 -3.73 9.35 -0.64
C MET A 45 -2.75 10.03 -1.61
N TRP A 46 -1.87 10.90 -1.12
CA TRP A 46 -0.78 11.47 -1.94
C TRP A 46 0.13 10.36 -2.50
N MET A 47 0.44 9.31 -1.72
CA MET A 47 1.24 8.17 -2.18
C MET A 47 0.53 7.37 -3.28
N VAL A 48 -0.78 7.15 -3.12
CA VAL A 48 -1.63 6.50 -4.12
C VAL A 48 -1.66 7.32 -5.41
N GLU A 49 -1.82 8.64 -5.33
CA GLU A 49 -1.84 9.52 -6.51
C GLU A 49 -0.50 9.54 -7.25
N ASN A 50 0.62 9.63 -6.52
CA ASN A 50 1.96 9.73 -7.13
C ASN A 50 2.50 8.39 -7.65
N ASN A 51 1.99 7.26 -7.17
CA ASN A 51 2.33 5.94 -7.69
C ASN A 51 1.11 5.00 -7.61
N PRO A 52 0.17 5.13 -8.56
CA PRO A 52 -1.13 4.45 -8.53
C PRO A 52 -1.00 2.92 -8.46
N PRO A 53 -1.53 2.25 -7.41
CA PRO A 53 -1.65 0.80 -7.37
C PRO A 53 -2.78 0.33 -8.31
N ASP A 54 -2.84 -0.96 -8.59
CA ASP A 54 -3.94 -1.57 -9.36
C ASP A 54 -5.24 -1.59 -8.55
N ILE A 55 -5.14 -1.71 -7.22
CA ILE A 55 -6.28 -1.67 -6.30
C ILE A 55 -5.92 -0.90 -5.03
N THR A 56 -6.90 -0.15 -4.51
CA THR A 56 -6.84 0.46 -3.18
C THR A 56 -8.00 -0.05 -2.35
N VAL A 57 -7.74 -0.45 -1.10
CA VAL A 57 -8.75 -0.88 -0.14
C VAL A 57 -8.61 -0.06 1.13
N GLU A 58 -9.69 0.53 1.62
CA GLU A 58 -9.69 1.30 2.85
C GLU A 58 -10.28 0.50 4.02
N ILE A 59 -9.57 0.47 5.15
CA ILE A 59 -10.04 -0.11 6.41
C ILE A 59 -10.40 1.04 7.36
N ARG A 60 -11.71 1.30 7.44
CA ARG A 60 -12.25 2.39 8.25
C ARG A 60 -12.03 2.15 9.74
N GLY A 61 -11.70 3.22 10.47
CA GLY A 61 -11.40 3.18 11.89
C GLY A 61 -10.19 2.33 12.29
N SER A 62 -9.28 2.02 11.36
CA SER A 62 -8.02 1.34 11.68
C SER A 62 -6.92 2.36 11.98
N ASP A 63 -6.09 2.04 12.97
CA ASP A 63 -4.84 2.75 13.22
C ASP A 63 -3.73 2.28 12.26
N HIS A 64 -2.49 2.73 12.47
CA HIS A 64 -1.33 2.32 11.67
C HIS A 64 -1.15 0.79 11.60
N MET A 65 -1.54 0.09 12.65
CA MET A 65 -1.39 -1.35 12.81
C MET A 65 -2.75 -2.02 12.56
N ALA A 66 -3.28 -1.92 11.34
CA ALA A 66 -4.57 -2.52 10.96
C ALA A 66 -4.69 -4.01 11.31
N MET A 67 -3.59 -4.76 11.30
CA MET A 67 -3.55 -6.17 11.71
C MET A 67 -3.79 -6.38 13.21
N VAL A 68 -3.67 -5.34 14.03
CA VAL A 68 -3.92 -5.34 15.48
C VAL A 68 -5.24 -4.67 15.79
N SER A 69 -5.50 -3.47 15.25
CA SER A 69 -6.71 -2.69 15.54
C SER A 69 -7.96 -3.24 14.86
N LYS A 70 -7.81 -3.73 13.61
CA LYS A 70 -8.91 -4.17 12.73
C LYS A 70 -8.58 -5.47 11.97
N PRO A 71 -8.20 -6.56 12.68
CA PRO A 71 -7.68 -7.78 12.05
C PRO A 71 -8.66 -8.48 11.10
N LEU A 72 -9.95 -8.49 11.43
CA LEU A 72 -10.97 -9.14 10.62
C LEU A 72 -11.25 -8.34 9.34
N GLU A 73 -11.39 -7.02 9.47
CA GLU A 73 -11.58 -6.14 8.33
C GLU A 73 -10.37 -6.13 7.39
N LEU A 74 -9.15 -6.27 7.94
CA LEU A 74 -7.95 -6.50 7.15
C LEU A 74 -8.01 -7.84 6.41
N ALA A 75 -8.38 -8.94 7.08
CA ALA A 75 -8.50 -10.26 6.46
C ALA A 75 -9.52 -10.23 5.31
N ASP A 76 -10.67 -9.60 5.49
CA ASP A 76 -11.68 -9.40 4.45
C ASP A 76 -11.16 -8.54 3.30
N GLY A 77 -10.42 -7.47 3.61
CA GLY A 77 -9.75 -6.62 2.62
C GLY A 77 -8.77 -7.40 1.76
N LEU A 78 -7.96 -8.29 2.37
CA LEU A 78 -7.03 -9.16 1.65
C LEU A 78 -7.76 -10.16 0.75
N GLN A 79 -8.87 -10.74 1.20
CA GLN A 79 -9.69 -11.63 0.37
C GLN A 79 -10.24 -10.89 -0.86
N ARG A 80 -10.72 -9.65 -0.69
CA ARG A 80 -11.19 -8.81 -1.81
C ARG A 80 -10.08 -8.49 -2.80
N ILE A 81 -8.87 -8.21 -2.30
CA ILE A 81 -7.70 -7.99 -3.16
C ILE A 81 -7.41 -9.23 -4.01
N VAL A 82 -7.43 -10.43 -3.42
CA VAL A 82 -7.23 -11.68 -4.17
C VAL A 82 -8.30 -11.85 -5.24
N GLN A 83 -9.58 -11.63 -4.91
CA GLN A 83 -10.68 -11.79 -5.86
C GLN A 83 -10.57 -10.83 -7.06
N GLN A 84 -10.11 -9.60 -6.84
CA GLN A 84 -10.00 -8.60 -7.92
C GLN A 84 -8.72 -8.74 -8.74
N LEU A 85 -7.63 -9.21 -8.15
CA LEU A 85 -6.35 -9.33 -8.84
C LEU A 85 -6.10 -10.71 -9.46
N SER A 86 -6.92 -11.71 -9.13
CA SER A 86 -6.87 -13.04 -9.75
C SER A 86 -7.01 -12.93 -11.27
N PRO A 87 -6.12 -13.56 -12.06
CA PRO A 87 -6.31 -13.66 -13.50
C PRO A 87 -7.53 -14.55 -13.78
N THR A 88 -8.44 -14.08 -14.64
CA THR A 88 -9.44 -14.93 -15.31
C THR A 88 -8.78 -16.00 -16.15
#